data_AF-A0A7Y7NZX2-F1
#
_entry.id   AF-A0A7Y7NZX2-F1
#
_cell.length_a   1.000
_cell.length_b   1.000
_cell.length_c   1.000
_cell.angle_alpha   90.00
_cell.angle_beta   90.00
_cell.angle_gamma   90.00
#
_symmetry.space_group_name_H-M   'P 1'
#
loop_
_entity.id
_entity.type
_entity.pdbx_description
1 polymer ?
#
loop_
_entity_poly.entity_id
_entity_poly.type
_entity_poly.pdbx_seq_one_letter_code
_entity_poly.pdbx_strand_id
1 'polypeptide(L)'
;MKLEERNTQKEEDLKKLADRIRSLRLKMGYSNYENFAYEHDIARAQYGKYEKGEDLRYSSLLKVIKALGVSPKEFFSEGFD
;
A
#
# COMPACT_ATOMS: atom_id res chain seq x y z
N MET A 1 -21.55 15.47 -6.62
CA MET A 1 -20.73 14.43 -7.27
C MET A 1 -21.58 13.17 -7.39
N LYS A 2 -21.68 12.61 -8.59
CA LYS A 2 -22.51 11.42 -8.86
C LYS A 2 -21.89 10.19 -8.16
N LEU A 3 -22.70 9.19 -7.83
CA LEU A 3 -22.24 7.99 -7.11
C LEU A 3 -21.15 7.23 -7.90
N GLU A 4 -21.28 7.16 -9.22
CA GLU A 4 -20.32 6.52 -10.11
C GLU A 4 -18.96 7.23 -10.08
N GLU A 5 -18.94 8.56 -10.16
CA GLU A 5 -17.72 9.38 -10.05
C GLU A 5 -16.98 9.13 -8.72
N ARG A 6 -17.71 8.92 -7.62
CA ARG A 6 -17.11 8.65 -6.29
C ARG A 6 -16.44 7.28 -6.21
N ASN A 7 -16.99 6.28 -6.89
CA ASN A 7 -16.40 4.94 -6.93
C ASN A 7 -15.13 4.95 -7.78
N THR A 8 -15.14 5.62 -8.93
CA THR A 8 -13.95 5.76 -9.77
C THR A 8 -12.81 6.46 -9.03
N GLN A 9 -13.09 7.58 -8.34
CA GLN A 9 -12.06 8.28 -7.57
C GLN A 9 -11.49 7.39 -6.45
N LYS A 10 -12.35 6.65 -5.75
CA LYS A 10 -11.92 5.71 -4.71
C LYS A 10 -10.98 4.63 -5.27
N GLU A 11 -11.32 4.06 -6.42
CA GLU A 11 -10.49 3.03 -7.08
C GLU A 11 -9.13 3.58 -7.51
N GLU A 12 -9.09 4.82 -8.03
CA GLU A 12 -7.85 5.51 -8.38
C GLU A 12 -6.95 5.75 -7.17
N ASP A 13 -7.52 6.23 -6.05
CA ASP A 13 -6.77 6.48 -4.82
C ASP A 13 -6.22 5.18 -4.21
N LEU A 14 -7.01 4.10 -4.25
CA LEU A 14 -6.56 2.77 -3.80
C LEU A 14 -5.46 2.21 -4.70
N LYS A 15 -5.52 2.49 -6.01
CA LYS A 15 -4.45 2.10 -6.94
C LYS A 15 -3.16 2.87 -6.65
N LYS A 16 -3.22 4.19 -6.43
CA LYS A 16 -2.06 5.00 -6.02
C LYS A 16 -1.43 4.47 -4.74
N LEU A 17 -2.26 4.10 -3.76
CA LEU A 17 -1.81 3.51 -2.51
C LEU A 17 -1.09 2.17 -2.72
N ALA A 18 -1.66 1.28 -3.54
CA ALA A 18 -1.06 0.00 -3.89
C ALA A 18 0.29 0.15 -4.61
N ASP A 19 0.34 1.05 -5.60
CA ASP A 19 1.54 1.36 -6.37
C ASP A 19 2.65 1.92 -5.45
N ARG A 20 2.29 2.79 -4.48
CA ARG A 20 3.24 3.31 -3.49
C ARG A 20 3.82 2.21 -2.61
N ILE A 21 2.99 1.34 -2.03
CA ILE A 21 3.42 0.19 -1.20
C ILE A 21 4.39 -0.69 -1.98
N ARG A 22 4.02 -1.06 -3.20
CA ARG A 22 4.82 -1.91 -4.08
C ARG A 22 6.17 -1.27 -4.42
N SER A 23 6.16 0.02 -4.76
CA SER A 23 7.38 0.74 -5.13
C SER A 23 8.41 0.76 -4.00
N LEU A 24 7.97 1.00 -2.76
CA LEU A 24 8.85 1.04 -1.59
C LEU A 24 9.39 -0.35 -1.26
N ARG A 25 8.55 -1.39 -1.32
CA ARG A 25 8.99 -2.78 -1.14
C ARG A 25 10.08 -3.16 -2.15
N LEU A 26 9.88 -2.80 -3.43
CA LEU A 26 10.87 -3.07 -4.49
C LEU A 26 12.17 -2.28 -4.26
N LYS A 27 12.09 -1.02 -3.81
CA LYS A 27 13.26 -0.20 -3.44
C LYS A 27 14.07 -0.81 -2.28
N MET A 28 13.43 -1.56 -1.39
CA MET A 28 14.10 -2.32 -0.32
C MET A 28 14.75 -3.63 -0.81
N GLY A 29 14.62 -3.99 -2.10
CA GLY A 29 15.22 -5.19 -2.68
C GLY A 29 14.33 -6.44 -2.65
N TYR A 30 13.10 -6.34 -2.13
CA TYR A 30 12.17 -7.47 -2.12
C TYR A 30 11.45 -7.59 -3.46
N SER A 31 11.86 -8.52 -4.31
CA SER A 31 11.14 -8.83 -5.56
C SER A 31 9.82 -9.57 -5.30
N ASN A 32 9.78 -10.45 -4.28
CA ASN A 32 8.60 -11.21 -3.87
C ASN A 32 7.91 -10.58 -2.65
N TYR A 33 6.62 -10.26 -2.77
CA TYR A 33 5.83 -9.69 -1.68
C TYR A 33 5.60 -10.66 -0.51
N GLU A 34 5.62 -11.97 -0.75
CA GLU A 34 5.42 -12.98 0.30
C GLU A 34 6.62 -13.07 1.23
N ASN A 35 7.83 -12.86 0.71
CA ASN A 35 9.06 -12.80 1.51
C ASN A 35 9.02 -11.55 2.40
N PHE A 36 8.72 -10.39 1.82
CA PHE A 36 8.55 -9.14 2.59
C PHE A 36 7.51 -9.31 3.69
N ALA A 37 6.32 -9.82 3.35
CA ALA A 37 5.25 -10.01 4.31
C ALA A 37 5.66 -10.98 5.44
N TYR A 38 6.35 -12.07 5.11
CA TYR A 38 6.84 -13.03 6.10
C TYR A 38 7.87 -12.40 7.05
N GLU A 39 8.87 -11.70 6.52
CA GLU A 39 9.95 -11.10 7.32
C GLU A 39 9.44 -9.97 8.24
N HIS A 40 8.39 -9.27 7.83
CA HIS A 40 7.79 -8.18 8.60
C HIS A 40 6.55 -8.58 9.41
N ASP A 41 6.29 -9.88 9.57
CA ASP A 41 5.15 -10.43 10.33
C ASP A 41 3.78 -9.87 9.88
N ILE A 42 3.60 -9.80 8.56
CA ILE A 42 2.35 -9.41 7.91
C ILE A 42 1.76 -10.64 7.21
N ALA A 43 0.46 -10.87 7.38
CA ALA A 43 -0.22 -11.94 6.66
C ALA A 43 -0.04 -11.80 5.14
N ARG A 44 0.60 -12.78 4.49
CA ARG A 44 0.95 -12.77 3.06
C ARG A 44 -0.24 -12.46 2.16
N ALA A 45 -1.37 -13.12 2.41
CA ALA A 45 -2.61 -12.90 1.65
C ALA A 45 -3.10 -11.45 1.76
N GLN A 46 -3.01 -10.87 2.96
CA GLN A 46 -3.42 -9.49 3.22
C GLN A 46 -2.49 -8.49 2.51
N TYR A 47 -1.17 -8.71 2.60
CA TYR A 47 -0.20 -7.85 1.95
C TYR A 47 -0.35 -7.86 0.43
N GLY A 48 -0.55 -9.04 -0.16
CA GLY A 48 -0.81 -9.19 -1.60
C GLY A 48 -2.09 -8.50 -2.07
N LYS A 49 -3.11 -8.36 -1.20
CA LYS A 49 -4.33 -7.59 -1.48
C LYS A 49 -4.08 -6.08 -1.49
N TYR A 50 -3.24 -5.60 -0.57
CA TYR A 50 -2.87 -4.18 -0.52
C TYR A 50 -2.15 -3.73 -1.78
N GLU A 51 -1.23 -4.54 -2.32
CA GLU A 51 -0.57 -4.24 -3.59
C GLU A 51 -1.46 -4.42 -4.83
N LYS A 52 -2.70 -4.87 -4.66
CA LYS A 52 -3.74 -4.93 -5.71
C LYS A 52 -4.78 -3.82 -5.59
N GLY A 53 -4.66 -2.94 -4.59
CA GLY A 53 -5.62 -1.86 -4.36
C GLY A 53 -6.84 -2.26 -3.53
N GLU A 54 -6.77 -3.33 -2.74
CA GLU A 54 -7.82 -3.59 -1.74
C GLU A 54 -7.74 -2.55 -0.63
N ASP A 55 -8.90 -2.06 -0.20
CA ASP A 55 -9.04 -1.12 0.91
C ASP A 55 -8.46 -1.69 2.21
N LEU A 56 -7.96 -0.83 3.08
CA LEU A 56 -7.38 -1.23 4.35
C LEU A 56 -7.63 -0.22 5.47
N ARG A 57 -7.68 -0.74 6.70
CA ARG A 57 -7.80 0.10 7.89
C ARG A 57 -6.52 0.92 8.07
N TYR A 58 -6.67 2.15 8.57
CA TYR A 58 -5.55 3.04 8.85
C TYR A 58 -4.47 2.41 9.75
N SER A 59 -4.86 1.63 10.77
CA SER A 59 -3.90 0.91 11.62
C SER A 59 -3.09 -0.15 10.87
N SER A 60 -3.70 -0.83 9.89
CA SER A 60 -2.98 -1.76 9.00
C SER A 60 -2.00 -1.00 8.10
N LEU A 61 -2.41 0.16 7.59
CA LEU A 61 -1.55 1.01 6.77
C LEU A 61 -0.32 1.46 7.56
N LEU A 62 -0.48 1.90 8.81
CA LEU A 62 0.65 2.30 9.66
C LEU A 62 1.63 1.14 9.92
N LYS A 63 1.14 -0.10 10.06
CA LYS A 63 2.00 -1.28 10.17
C LYS A 63 2.82 -1.50 8.90
N VAL A 64 2.19 -1.39 7.72
CA VAL A 64 2.85 -1.50 6.42
C VAL A 64 3.89 -0.39 6.24
N ILE A 65 3.53 0.87 6.51
CA ILE A 65 4.45 2.02 6.43
C ILE A 65 5.68 1.80 7.30
N LYS A 66 5.49 1.33 8.53
CA LYS A 66 6.60 1.00 9.45
C LYS A 66 7.47 -0.14 8.89
N ALA A 67 6.87 -1.19 8.34
CA ALA A 67 7.60 -2.29 7.70
C ALA A 67 8.41 -1.83 6.49
N LEU A 68 7.91 -0.84 5.74
CA LEU A 68 8.59 -0.22 4.61
C LEU A 68 9.71 0.76 5.02
N GLY A 69 9.94 0.95 6.32
CA GLY A 69 11.05 1.75 6.85
C GLY A 69 10.93 3.26 6.63
N VAL A 70 9.72 3.77 6.38
CA VAL A 70 9.47 5.21 6.15
C VAL A 70 8.42 5.75 7.13
N SER A 71 8.41 7.06 7.34
CA SER A 71 7.35 7.75 8.08
C SER A 71 6.09 7.92 7.22
N PRO A 72 4.90 8.16 7.82
CA PRO A 72 3.71 8.50 7.04
C PRO A 72 3.91 9.71 6.13
N LYS A 73 4.68 10.72 6.58
CA LYS A 73 4.98 11.91 5.78
C LYS A 73 5.74 11.55 4.51
N GLU A 74 6.77 10.73 4.61
CA GLU A 74 7.57 10.26 3.46
C GLU A 74 6.77 9.29 2.58
N PHE A 75 5.89 8.48 3.19
CA PHE A 75 5.03 7.58 2.44
C PHE A 75 4.12 8.36 1.49
N PHE A 76 3.47 9.43 1.96
CA PHE A 76 2.52 10.24 1.19
C PHE A 76 3.16 11.38 0.39
N SER A 77 4.49 11.53 0.37
CA SER A 77 5.15 12.64 -0.35
C SER A 77 5.33 12.41 -1.85
N GLU A 78 4.95 11.25 -2.39
CA GLU A 78 5.16 10.87 -3.80
C GLU A 78 4.04 9.92 -4.26
N GLY A 79 3.49 10.15 -5.46
CA GLY A 79 2.50 9.26 -6.09
C GLY A 79 1.04 9.54 -5.74
N PHE A 80 0.74 10.70 -5.13
CA PHE A 80 -0.61 11.10 -4.69
C PHE A 80 -1.07 12.45 -5.28
N ASP A 81 -0.51 12.85 -6.43
CA ASP A 81 -0.94 14.07 -7.16
C ASP A 81 -2.37 13.99 -7.72
#